data_AF-A0AA42H1N0-F1
#
_entry.id   AF-A0AA42H1N0-F1
#
_cell.length_a   1.000
_cell.length_b   1.000
_cell.length_c   1.000
_cell.angle_alpha   90.00
_cell.angle_beta   90.00
_cell.angle_gamma   90.00
#
_symmetry.space_group_name_H-M   'P 1'
#
loop_
_entity.id
_entity.type
_entity.pdbx_description
1 polymer ?
#
loop_
_entity_poly.entity_id
_entity_poly.type
_entity_poly.pdbx_seq_one_letter_code
_entity_poly.pdbx_strand_id
1 'polypeptide(L)'
;MESTKRRRSSKPRPNEIIGGGFFVFRRGKKTGRVGVFTTMPYEHGSFEQALAEATRLAALCPGETFEVFQTSGAVACCSPVDLAEAA
;
A
#
# COMPACT_ATOMS: atom_id res chain seq x y z
N MET A 1 18.10 25.43 -9.20
CA MET A 1 17.25 24.59 -10.08
C MET A 1 16.10 24.08 -9.24
N GLU A 2 14.91 24.63 -9.44
CA GLU A 2 13.68 24.21 -8.75
C GLU A 2 13.43 22.73 -9.07
N SER A 3 13.48 21.86 -8.07
CA SER A 3 13.09 20.46 -8.21
C SER A 3 11.59 20.44 -8.50
N THR A 4 11.20 20.19 -9.75
CA THR A 4 9.81 19.94 -10.12
C THR A 4 9.37 18.66 -9.42
N LYS A 5 8.83 18.81 -8.21
CA LYS A 5 8.25 17.73 -7.40
C LYS A 5 7.12 17.12 -8.24
N ARG A 6 7.37 15.97 -8.89
CA ARG A 6 6.36 15.26 -9.67
C ARG A 6 5.16 15.03 -8.76
N ARG A 7 4.08 15.79 -8.97
CA ARG A 7 2.81 15.56 -8.28
C ARG A 7 2.37 14.15 -8.64
N ARG A 8 2.25 13.28 -7.64
CA ARG A 8 1.66 11.96 -7.82
C ARG A 8 0.23 12.17 -8.33
N SER A 9 -0.12 11.51 -9.43
CA SER A 9 -1.47 11.56 -9.99
C SER A 9 -2.47 11.09 -8.93
N SER A 10 -3.58 11.80 -8.75
CA SER A 10 -4.68 11.38 -7.88
C SER A 10 -5.55 10.30 -8.49
N LYS A 11 -5.41 10.03 -9.80
CA LYS A 11 -6.14 8.96 -10.47
C LYS A 11 -5.55 7.61 -10.09
N PRO A 12 -6.39 6.61 -9.74
CA PRO A 12 -5.95 5.23 -9.55
C PRO A 12 -5.17 4.74 -10.78
N ARG A 13 -4.16 3.90 -10.56
CA ARG A 13 -3.51 3.18 -11.66
C ARG A 13 -4.51 2.17 -12.25
N PRO A 14 -4.30 1.71 -13.50
CA PRO A 14 -5.10 0.61 -14.04
C PRO A 14 -5.13 -0.58 -13.08
N ASN A 15 -6.33 -1.10 -12.80
CA ASN A 15 -6.60 -2.22 -11.89
C ASN A 15 -6.28 -1.95 -10.41
N GLU A 16 -6.04 -0.69 -10.02
CA GLU A 16 -5.94 -0.29 -8.62
C GLU A 16 -7.31 0.15 -8.09
N ILE A 17 -7.64 -0.28 -6.87
CA ILE A 17 -8.86 0.12 -6.16
C ILE A 17 -8.43 0.89 -4.91
N ILE A 18 -8.39 2.22 -5.01
CA ILE A 18 -8.08 3.09 -3.87
C ILE A 18 -9.17 2.95 -2.81
N GLY A 19 -8.76 2.76 -1.55
CA GLY A 19 -9.65 2.49 -0.42
C GLY A 19 -10.10 1.04 -0.26
N GLY A 20 -9.56 0.10 -1.05
CA GLY A 20 -9.83 -1.33 -0.93
C GLY A 20 -9.23 -1.98 0.33
N GLY A 21 -8.18 -1.39 0.90
CA GLY A 21 -7.56 -1.80 2.16
C GLY A 21 -6.65 -3.02 2.07
N PHE A 22 -6.44 -3.62 0.90
CA PHE A 22 -5.56 -4.77 0.71
C PHE A 22 -4.31 -4.41 -0.09
N PHE A 23 -3.15 -4.86 0.38
CA PHE A 23 -1.84 -4.54 -0.22
C PHE A 23 -0.98 -5.79 -0.35
N VAL A 24 -0.21 -5.88 -1.43
CA VAL A 24 0.77 -6.95 -1.62
C VAL A 24 2.17 -6.40 -1.51
N PHE A 25 2.99 -7.00 -0.64
CA PHE A 25 4.39 -6.62 -0.50
C PHE A 25 5.32 -7.83 -0.54
N ARG A 26 6.50 -7.62 -1.09
CA ARG A 26 7.59 -8.58 -1.03
C ARG A 26 8.22 -8.58 0.36
N ARG A 27 8.53 -9.75 0.91
CA ARG A 27 9.30 -9.90 2.15
C ARG A 27 10.78 -10.12 1.83
N GLY A 28 11.64 -9.41 2.55
CA GLY A 28 13.10 -9.50 2.36
C GLY A 28 13.64 -10.82 2.90
N LYS A 29 14.21 -11.67 2.02
CA LYS A 29 14.79 -12.98 2.37
C LYS A 29 15.74 -12.97 3.57
N LYS A 30 16.59 -11.93 3.68
CA LYS A 30 17.62 -11.83 4.73
C LYS A 30 17.11 -11.22 6.04
N THR A 31 16.18 -10.26 5.94
CA THR A 31 15.74 -9.47 7.10
C THR A 31 14.39 -9.93 7.64
N GLY A 32 13.64 -10.71 6.87
CA GLY A 32 12.25 -11.06 7.15
C GLY A 32 11.31 -9.85 7.14
N ARG A 33 11.77 -8.64 6.80
CA ARG A 33 10.98 -7.40 6.83
C ARG A 33 10.23 -7.20 5.53
N VAL A 34 9.08 -6.51 5.61
CA VAL A 34 8.34 -6.06 4.45
C VAL A 34 9.18 -5.04 3.66
N GLY A 35 9.38 -5.29 2.38
CA GLY A 35 10.07 -4.38 1.48
C GLY A 35 9.16 -3.21 1.11
N VAL A 36 9.44 -2.04 1.69
CA VAL A 36 8.80 -0.79 1.29
C VAL A 36 9.63 -0.12 0.20
N PHE A 37 9.05 0.00 -1.00
CA PHE A 37 9.71 0.66 -2.13
C PHE A 37 9.37 2.16 -2.16
N THR A 38 10.11 2.93 -2.96
CA THR A 38 9.90 4.38 -3.12
C THR A 38 8.60 4.74 -3.85
N THR A 39 7.98 3.75 -4.49
CA THR A 39 6.69 3.86 -5.18
C THR A 39 5.52 3.55 -4.25
N MET A 40 4.38 4.19 -4.50
CA MET A 40 3.15 3.88 -3.79
C MET A 40 2.71 2.44 -4.09
N PRO A 41 2.36 1.62 -3.10
CA PRO A 41 1.88 0.25 -3.32
C PRO A 41 0.54 0.28 -4.05
N TYR A 42 0.25 -0.75 -4.84
CA TYR A 42 -1.10 -0.94 -5.38
C TYR A 42 -2.04 -1.36 -4.26
N GLU A 43 -3.25 -0.82 -4.30
CA GLU A 43 -4.35 -1.21 -3.42
C GLU A 43 -5.35 -2.09 -4.17
N HIS A 44 -5.77 -3.18 -3.54
CA HIS A 44 -6.72 -4.15 -4.06
C HIS A 44 -8.03 -4.07 -3.29
N GLY A 45 -9.14 -4.33 -3.97
CA GLY A 45 -10.49 -4.21 -3.40
C GLY A 45 -10.91 -5.39 -2.52
N SER A 46 -10.22 -6.52 -2.61
CA SER A 46 -10.53 -7.70 -1.81
C SER A 46 -9.29 -8.55 -1.52
N PHE A 47 -9.42 -9.45 -0.54
CA PHE A 47 -8.39 -10.43 -0.21
C PHE A 47 -8.07 -11.35 -1.40
N GLU A 48 -9.09 -11.82 -2.13
CA GLU A 48 -8.93 -12.70 -3.27
C GLU A 48 -8.17 -12.02 -4.42
N GLN A 49 -8.47 -10.74 -4.67
CA GLN A 49 -7.74 -9.96 -5.68
C GLN A 49 -6.26 -9.78 -5.29
N ALA A 50 -5.99 -9.45 -4.03
CA ALA A 50 -4.62 -9.32 -3.53
C ALA A 50 -3.88 -10.66 -3.54
N LEU A 51 -4.56 -11.77 -3.22
CA LEU A 51 -3.98 -13.11 -3.24
C LEU A 51 -3.65 -13.56 -4.67
N ALA A 52 -4.53 -13.26 -5.63
CA ALA A 52 -4.28 -13.51 -7.05
C ALA A 52 -3.03 -12.74 -7.52
N GLU A 53 -2.88 -11.48 -7.10
CA GLU A 53 -1.71 -10.68 -7.42
C GLU A 53 -0.43 -11.21 -6.76
N ALA A 54 -0.49 -11.58 -5.48
CA ALA A 54 0.64 -12.20 -4.78
C ALA A 54 1.08 -13.51 -5.48
N THR A 55 0.12 -14.31 -5.94
CA THR A 55 0.38 -15.54 -6.70
C THR A 55 1.05 -15.23 -8.04
N ARG A 56 0.54 -14.24 -8.77
CA ARG A 56 1.13 -13.77 -10.04
C ARG A 56 2.57 -13.29 -9.85
N LEU A 57 2.84 -12.52 -8.80
CA LEU A 57 4.16 -12.00 -8.47
C LEU A 57 5.13 -13.10 -8.04
N ALA A 58 4.68 -14.09 -7.26
CA ALA A 58 5.48 -15.24 -6.87
C ALA A 58 5.90 -16.09 -8.09
N ALA A 59 5.00 -16.26 -9.06
CA ALA A 59 5.31 -16.92 -10.33
C ALA A 59 6.34 -16.15 -11.17
N LEU A 60 6.28 -14.81 -11.16
CA LEU A 60 7.21 -13.96 -11.91
C LEU A 60 8.60 -13.85 -11.25
N CYS A 61 8.67 -14.01 -9.92
CA CYS A 61 9.89 -13.84 -9.13
C CYS A 61 10.17 -15.10 -8.28
N PRO A 62 10.68 -16.20 -8.87
CA PRO A 62 10.90 -17.44 -8.14
C PRO A 62 11.77 -17.28 -6.90
N GLY A 63 11.33 -17.91 -5.80
CA GLY A 63 11.99 -17.89 -4.51
C GLY A 63 11.75 -16.61 -3.69
N GLU A 64 11.05 -15.61 -4.21
CA GLU A 64 10.61 -14.48 -3.40
C GLU A 64 9.28 -14.76 -2.71
N THR A 65 9.10 -14.19 -1.51
CA THR A 65 7.85 -14.29 -0.76
C THR A 65 7.07 -12.99 -0.92
N PHE A 66 5.80 -13.11 -1.25
CA PHE A 66 4.85 -12.01 -1.30
C PHE A 66 3.75 -12.26 -0.28
N GLU A 67 3.39 -11.24 0.49
CA GLU A 67 2.37 -11.31 1.52
C GLU A 67 1.29 -10.28 1.27
N VAL A 68 0.06 -10.68 1.62
CA VAL A 68 -1.12 -9.84 1.59
C VAL A 68 -1.32 -9.23 2.97
N PHE A 69 -1.45 -7.91 3.01
CA PHE A 69 -1.80 -7.15 4.21
C PHE A 69 -3.18 -6.54 4.04
N GLN A 70 -3.91 -6.43 5.14
CA GLN A 70 -5.19 -5.74 5.21
C GLN A 70 -5.10 -4.61 6.24
N THR A 71 -5.66 -3.45 5.91
CA THR A 71 -5.89 -2.38 6.88
C THR A 71 -6.89 -2.85 7.93
N SER A 72 -6.45 -2.94 9.18
CA SER A 72 -7.30 -3.29 10.33
C SER A 72 -7.83 -2.07 11.10
N GLY A 73 -7.24 -0.90 10.89
CA GLY A 73 -7.64 0.35 11.53
C GLY A 73 -6.91 1.55 10.92
N ALA A 74 -7.51 2.73 11.07
CA ALA A 74 -6.95 3.99 10.59
C ALA A 74 -7.20 5.10 11.60
N VAL A 75 -6.23 5.99 11.78
CA VAL A 75 -6.37 7.22 12.56
C VAL A 75 -6.10 8.38 11.61
N ALA A 76 -7.09 9.26 11.44
CA ALA A 76 -6.90 10.52 10.74
C ALA A 76 -6.38 11.57 11.75
N CYS A 77 -5.39 12.37 11.35
CA CYS A 77 -5.01 13.53 12.14
C CYS A 77 -6.17 14.54 12.11
N CYS A 78 -6.68 14.91 13.29
CA CYS A 78 -7.57 16.07 13.40
C CYS A 78 -6.78 17.32 13.03
N SER A 79 -7.39 18.25 12.29
CA SER A 79 -6.85 19.59 12.21
C SER A 79 -6.92 20.22 13.62
N PRO A 80 -5.99 21.10 14.02
CA PRO A 80 -5.89 21.59 15.41
C PRO A 80 -7.10 22.39 15.93
N VAL A 81 -8.21 22.47 15.20
CA VAL A 81 -9.43 23.20 15.56
C VAL A 81 -10.39 22.36 16.43
N ASP A 82 -10.32 21.03 16.35
CA ASP A 82 -11.33 20.15 16.97
C ASP A 82 -10.97 19.67 18.40
N LEU A 83 -9.85 20.13 18.97
CA LEU A 83 -9.41 19.76 20.33
C LEU A 83 -9.96 20.68 21.44
N ALA A 84 -10.70 21.73 21.08
CA ALA A 84 -11.15 22.75 22.04
C ALA A 84 -12.57 22.51 22.63
N GLU A 85 -13.35 21.54 22.13
CA GLU A 85 -14.74 21.29 22.59
C GLU A 85 -14.91 20.05 23.48
N ALA A 86 -13.83 19.48 24.01
CA ALA A 86 -13.89 18.28 24.86
C ALA A 86 -13.26 18.47 26.26
N ALA A 87 -13.23 19.70 26.78
CA ALA A 87 -12.74 20.02 28.13
C ALA A 87 -13.84 20.61 29.02
#